data_AF-A0A3B1IRW8-F1
#
_entry.id   AF-A0A3B1IRW8-F1
#
_cell.length_a   1.000
_cell.length_b   1.000
_cell.length_c   1.000
_cell.angle_alpha   90.00
_cell.angle_beta   90.00
_cell.angle_gamma   90.00
#
_symmetry.space_group_name_H-M   'P 1'
#
loop_
_entity.id
_entity.type
_entity.pdbx_description
1 polymer ?
#
loop_
_entity_poly.entity_id
_entity_poly.type
_entity_poly.pdbx_seq_one_letter_code
_entity_poly.pdbx_strand_id
1 'polypeptide(L)'
;MRMARRASTGTVPSFLQQLVRETEKMVTFFFKGGQREKRDGEDSESEDESDDVEEIISPYLERPVLQKGTAEGDSKYGVSYAMASMQGWRAQMEDTHTCMPEMSEGHPDWSYFAVFDGHAGTTVAQYCSTHLLDHILATGAITAEENVEQVKEGIRDGFLAIDRHMHNLSQSEGWDRSGSTAASVIISPNNIYFINCGDSRTFLCRDSQVVFHTEDHKPCNPREKERIQNAGGSVTLQRVNGSLAVSRALGDFAFKEVEWRTQTEQLVSPEPEVYELERSPQDEFLVVACDGVWDAISNEELCAFVRNRLQVCDDLRDVCTQVIDLCLYKGSLDNMSIIIICFSGAPQVTPEALQQEADLERRLDLKVDEIIQVIRSKGEDPDLLYVMKFLASENVPGLPPGGGVTSK
;
A
#
# COMPACT_ATOMS: atom_id res chain seq x y z
N MET A 1 19.57 34.18 9.92
CA MET A 1 18.67 34.89 8.97
C MET A 1 17.55 33.92 8.61
N ARG A 2 16.31 34.21 9.03
CA ARG A 2 15.12 33.41 8.71
C ARG A 2 14.76 33.65 7.23
N MET A 3 14.77 32.63 6.39
CA MET A 3 14.11 32.69 5.08
C MET A 3 12.69 32.12 5.19
N ALA A 4 11.73 32.92 4.72
CA ALA A 4 10.31 32.63 4.75
C ALA A 4 9.95 31.58 3.69
N ARG A 5 9.29 30.50 4.11
CA ARG A 5 8.57 29.58 3.20
C ARG A 5 7.31 30.30 2.71
N ARG A 6 7.23 30.55 1.40
CA ARG A 6 5.97 30.90 0.73
C ARG A 6 5.24 29.61 0.39
N ALA A 7 4.06 29.40 0.97
CA ALA A 7 3.11 28.40 0.52
C ALA A 7 2.57 28.82 -0.85
N SER A 8 2.88 28.08 -1.91
CA SER A 8 2.15 28.19 -3.17
C SER A 8 0.97 27.23 -3.13
N THR A 9 -0.24 27.77 -3.29
CA THR A 9 -1.46 27.01 -3.60
C THR A 9 -1.21 26.16 -4.85
N GLY A 10 -1.04 24.85 -4.65
CA GLY A 10 -0.61 23.91 -5.68
C GLY A 10 -1.69 23.68 -6.73
N THR A 11 -1.53 24.30 -7.89
CA THR A 11 -2.15 23.80 -9.13
C THR A 11 -1.44 22.50 -9.50
N VAL A 12 -2.19 21.40 -9.58
CA VAL A 12 -1.68 20.10 -10.04
C VAL A 12 -0.98 20.30 -11.40
N PRO A 13 0.32 20.00 -11.51
CA PRO A 13 1.05 20.12 -12.77
C PRO A 13 0.34 19.40 -13.92
N SER A 14 0.35 19.98 -15.11
CA SER A 14 -0.35 19.45 -16.30
C SER A 14 0.03 17.99 -16.62
N PHE A 15 1.24 17.56 -16.24
CA PHE A 15 1.71 16.20 -16.46
C PHE A 15 0.90 15.16 -15.69
N LEU A 16 0.49 15.42 -14.43
CA LEU A 16 -0.29 14.45 -13.66
C LEU A 16 -1.68 14.25 -14.27
N GLN A 17 -2.25 15.31 -14.83
CA GLN A 17 -3.52 15.26 -15.56
C GLN A 17 -3.39 14.50 -16.87
N GLN A 18 -2.26 14.64 -17.57
CA GLN A 18 -2.02 13.95 -18.83
C GLN A 18 -1.63 12.48 -18.62
N LEU A 19 -0.85 12.19 -17.59
CA LEU A 19 -0.51 10.83 -17.17
C LEU A 19 -1.78 10.07 -16.85
N VAL A 20 -2.71 10.66 -16.09
CA VAL A 20 -4.00 10.00 -15.86
C VAL A 20 -4.88 9.94 -17.07
N ARG A 21 -4.89 10.92 -17.97
CA ARG A 21 -5.62 10.74 -19.23
C ARG A 21 -5.04 9.63 -20.10
N GLU A 22 -3.73 9.41 -20.09
CA GLU A 22 -3.09 8.28 -20.79
C GLU A 22 -3.39 6.96 -20.07
N THR A 23 -3.36 6.93 -18.74
CA THR A 23 -3.70 5.75 -17.93
C THR A 23 -5.19 5.41 -18.01
N GLU A 24 -6.10 6.36 -17.90
CA GLU A 24 -7.55 6.20 -18.12
C GLU A 24 -7.85 5.68 -19.52
N LYS A 25 -7.13 6.14 -20.55
CA LYS A 25 -7.26 5.60 -21.90
C LYS A 25 -6.81 4.15 -21.97
N MET A 26 -5.70 3.79 -21.32
CA MET A 26 -5.24 2.40 -21.24
C MET A 26 -6.21 1.51 -20.45
N VAL A 27 -6.69 2.00 -19.31
CA VAL A 27 -7.64 1.30 -18.43
C VAL A 27 -8.98 1.13 -19.13
N THR A 28 -9.52 2.18 -19.76
CA THR A 28 -10.75 2.10 -20.56
C THR A 28 -10.61 1.14 -21.73
N PHE A 29 -9.43 1.12 -22.38
CA PHE A 29 -9.14 0.15 -23.44
C PHE A 29 -9.06 -1.29 -22.91
N PHE A 30 -8.50 -1.49 -21.71
CA PHE A 30 -8.41 -2.79 -21.03
C PHE A 30 -9.78 -3.30 -20.59
N PHE A 31 -10.65 -2.44 -20.05
CA PHE A 31 -11.99 -2.79 -19.56
C PHE A 31 -13.04 -2.90 -20.67
N LYS A 32 -12.91 -2.17 -21.79
CA LYS A 32 -13.90 -2.23 -22.89
C LYS A 32 -13.65 -3.33 -23.91
N GLY A 33 -12.47 -3.97 -23.90
CA GLY A 33 -12.08 -4.93 -24.94
C GLY A 33 -11.94 -4.25 -26.31
N GLY A 34 -10.95 -4.63 -27.10
CA GLY A 34 -10.77 -4.09 -28.44
C GLY A 34 -12.07 -4.22 -29.27
N GLN A 35 -12.70 -3.08 -29.60
CA GLN A 35 -13.87 -3.10 -30.47
C GLN A 35 -13.47 -3.61 -31.86
N ARG A 36 -14.00 -4.79 -32.18
CA ARG A 36 -14.09 -5.36 -33.52
C ARG A 36 -14.86 -4.39 -34.41
N GLU A 37 -14.33 -4.14 -35.61
CA GLU A 37 -14.95 -3.34 -36.67
C GLU A 37 -16.42 -3.73 -36.91
N LYS A 38 -17.29 -2.71 -36.90
CA LYS A 38 -18.71 -2.82 -37.26
C LYS A 38 -18.84 -3.26 -38.73
N ARG A 39 -19.76 -4.21 -39.00
CA ARG A 39 -20.43 -4.37 -40.29
C ARG A 39 -21.88 -3.95 -40.13
N ASP A 40 -22.33 -3.13 -41.06
CA ASP A 40 -23.65 -2.52 -41.15
C ASP A 40 -24.79 -3.54 -41.34
N GLY A 41 -25.99 -3.21 -40.85
CA GLY A 41 -27.23 -3.85 -41.26
C GLY A 41 -28.43 -3.72 -40.32
N GLU A 42 -29.30 -2.75 -40.64
CA GLU A 42 -30.78 -2.78 -40.60
C GLU A 42 -31.56 -2.61 -39.27
N ASP A 43 -32.16 -1.42 -39.16
CA ASP A 43 -33.48 -1.01 -38.68
C ASP A 43 -34.38 -1.99 -37.89
N SER A 44 -34.71 -1.58 -36.66
CA SER A 44 -36.08 -1.68 -36.13
C SER A 44 -36.30 -0.69 -34.99
N GLU A 45 -37.36 0.11 -35.12
CA GLU A 45 -37.88 1.05 -34.13
C GLU A 45 -38.32 0.34 -32.84
N SER A 46 -37.92 0.84 -31.67
CA SER A 46 -38.63 0.62 -30.41
C SER A 46 -38.32 1.73 -29.41
N GLU A 47 -39.38 2.51 -29.14
CA GLU A 47 -39.86 3.01 -27.85
C GLU A 47 -38.87 3.69 -26.89
N ASP A 48 -39.18 4.97 -26.61
CA ASP A 48 -38.62 5.81 -25.55
C ASP A 48 -38.74 5.14 -24.16
N GLU A 49 -37.73 4.38 -23.75
CA GLU A 49 -37.43 4.15 -22.34
C GLU A 49 -36.55 5.30 -21.85
N SER A 50 -37.05 6.02 -20.85
CA SER A 50 -36.26 6.98 -20.09
C SER A 50 -35.28 6.18 -19.24
N ASP A 51 -34.12 5.92 -19.82
CA ASP A 51 -32.96 5.44 -19.07
C ASP A 51 -32.59 6.52 -18.05
N ASP A 52 -33.10 6.37 -16.82
CA ASP A 52 -32.42 6.85 -15.63
C ASP A 52 -31.09 6.09 -15.55
N VAL A 53 -30.13 6.50 -16.38
CA VAL A 53 -28.73 6.08 -16.25
C VAL A 53 -28.30 6.61 -14.89
N GLU A 54 -28.34 5.78 -13.85
CA GLU A 54 -27.57 6.02 -12.65
C GLU A 54 -26.15 6.33 -13.12
N GLU A 55 -25.74 7.60 -13.01
CA GLU A 55 -24.37 8.00 -13.30
C GLU A 55 -23.49 7.09 -12.45
N ILE A 56 -22.81 6.13 -13.09
CA ILE A 56 -21.82 5.31 -12.45
C ILE A 56 -20.71 6.28 -12.06
N ILE A 57 -20.76 6.77 -10.82
CA ILE A 57 -19.76 7.66 -10.27
C ILE A 57 -18.44 6.90 -10.34
N SER A 58 -17.52 7.41 -11.15
CA SER A 58 -16.18 6.86 -11.26
C SER A 58 -15.56 6.73 -9.86
N PRO A 59 -14.95 5.59 -9.51
CA PRO A 59 -14.22 5.47 -8.25
C PRO A 59 -12.97 6.38 -8.22
N TYR A 60 -12.61 6.97 -9.36
CA TYR A 60 -11.45 7.86 -9.53
C TYR A 60 -11.86 9.32 -9.69
N LEU A 61 -11.05 10.20 -9.09
CA LEU A 61 -11.12 11.65 -9.22
C LEU A 61 -10.50 12.14 -10.54
N GLU A 62 -10.89 13.33 -10.99
CA GLU A 62 -10.25 13.98 -12.15
C GLU A 62 -8.79 14.39 -11.89
N ARG A 63 -8.41 14.54 -10.61
CA ARG A 63 -7.07 14.91 -10.15
C ARG A 63 -6.78 14.21 -8.83
N PRO A 64 -5.52 13.85 -8.56
CA PRO A 64 -5.19 13.14 -7.35
C PRO A 64 -5.15 14.11 -6.16
N VAL A 65 -5.57 13.63 -4.99
CA VAL A 65 -5.34 14.31 -3.72
C VAL A 65 -3.91 14.00 -3.27
N LEU A 66 -3.02 14.98 -3.47
CA LEU A 66 -1.57 14.86 -3.19
C LEU A 66 -1.18 15.14 -1.74
N GLN A 67 -2.15 15.53 -0.90
CA GLN A 67 -1.88 15.79 0.51
C GLN A 67 -1.46 14.49 1.21
N LYS A 68 -0.31 14.53 1.88
CA LYS A 68 0.22 13.40 2.63
C LYS A 68 -0.03 13.57 4.12
N GLY A 69 -0.60 12.57 4.76
CA GLY A 69 -0.52 12.40 6.21
C GLY A 69 0.84 11.80 6.56
N THR A 70 1.52 12.32 7.59
CA THR A 70 2.79 11.75 8.05
C THR A 70 2.86 11.77 9.57
N ALA A 71 3.56 10.79 10.12
CA ALA A 71 3.89 10.69 11.54
C ALA A 71 5.23 9.97 11.67
N GLU A 72 5.90 10.20 12.79
CA GLU A 72 7.17 9.58 13.13
C GLU A 72 7.21 9.30 14.62
N GLY A 73 8.10 8.40 15.03
CA GLY A 73 8.37 8.15 16.43
C GLY A 73 9.50 7.16 16.61
N ASP A 74 9.91 7.00 17.86
CA ASP A 74 10.98 6.11 18.27
C ASP A 74 10.66 5.44 19.60
N SER A 75 11.35 4.33 19.86
CA SER A 75 11.37 3.67 21.15
C SER A 75 12.77 3.69 21.72
N LYS A 76 12.86 3.67 23.05
CA LYS A 76 14.15 3.48 23.74
C LYS A 76 14.74 2.07 23.54
N TYR A 77 14.00 1.17 22.88
CA TYR A 77 14.38 -0.21 22.59
C TYR A 77 14.92 -0.40 21.16
N GLY A 78 15.31 0.69 20.49
CA GLY A 78 16.09 0.65 19.25
C GLY A 78 15.24 0.45 18.00
N VAL A 79 14.00 0.93 18.04
CA VAL A 79 13.10 0.98 16.88
C VAL A 79 12.75 2.45 16.63
N SER A 80 12.95 2.93 15.40
CA SER A 80 12.39 4.19 14.93
C SER A 80 11.51 3.94 13.72
N TYR A 81 10.51 4.78 13.50
CA TYR A 81 9.62 4.63 12.36
C TYR A 81 9.16 5.98 11.82
N ALA A 82 8.73 5.96 10.57
CA ALA A 82 7.83 6.96 10.04
C ALA A 82 6.77 6.29 9.19
N MET A 83 5.64 6.97 9.07
CA MET A 83 4.58 6.60 8.16
C MET A 83 4.24 7.75 7.22
N ALA A 84 3.77 7.40 6.03
CA ALA A 84 3.10 8.33 5.13
C ALA A 84 1.84 7.67 4.57
N SER A 85 0.79 8.47 4.35
CA SER A 85 -0.41 8.04 3.65
C SER A 85 -0.92 9.12 2.70
N MET A 86 -1.52 8.72 1.58
CA MET A 86 -2.03 9.62 0.55
C MET A 86 -3.24 8.98 -0.15
N GLN A 87 -4.30 9.77 -0.32
CA GLN A 87 -5.52 9.32 -0.98
C GLN A 87 -5.31 9.05 -2.49
N GLY A 88 -4.48 9.85 -3.16
CA GLY A 88 -4.19 9.63 -4.57
C GLY A 88 -5.43 9.84 -5.45
N TRP A 89 -5.68 8.92 -6.37
CA TRP A 89 -6.73 9.07 -7.38
C TRP A 89 -8.11 8.58 -6.94
N ARG A 90 -8.21 7.82 -5.84
CA ARG A 90 -9.51 7.33 -5.36
C ARG A 90 -10.39 8.48 -4.84
N ALA A 91 -11.70 8.34 -5.00
CA ALA A 91 -12.67 9.30 -4.49
C ALA A 91 -12.68 9.37 -2.95
N GLN A 92 -12.33 8.28 -2.27
CA GLN A 92 -12.26 8.17 -0.82
C GLN A 92 -10.88 7.70 -0.37
N MET A 93 -10.54 7.98 0.89
CA MET A 93 -9.38 7.42 1.59
C MET A 93 -9.88 6.36 2.56
N GLU A 94 -9.73 5.09 2.20
CA GLU A 94 -10.20 3.94 2.98
C GLU A 94 -9.10 3.27 3.80
N ASP A 95 -7.84 3.55 3.47
CA ASP A 95 -6.66 3.18 4.26
C ASP A 95 -6.63 3.80 5.66
N THR A 96 -6.14 3.04 6.63
CA THR A 96 -5.70 3.53 7.95
C THR A 96 -4.49 2.74 8.46
N HIS A 97 -3.95 3.13 9.61
CA HIS A 97 -2.75 2.51 10.18
C HIS A 97 -2.72 2.60 11.71
N THR A 98 -1.88 1.76 12.33
CA THR A 98 -1.51 1.83 13.74
C THR A 98 0.01 1.87 13.84
N CYS A 99 0.54 2.76 14.67
CA CYS A 99 1.97 2.82 14.99
C CYS A 99 2.15 2.97 16.49
N MET A 100 2.68 1.93 17.13
CA MET A 100 2.96 1.87 18.56
C MET A 100 4.40 1.39 18.76
N PRO A 101 5.39 2.31 18.81
CA PRO A 101 6.79 1.94 19.01
C PRO A 101 7.05 1.32 20.40
N GLU A 102 6.18 1.59 21.37
CA GLU A 102 6.15 0.95 22.69
C GLU A 102 4.69 0.53 22.98
N MET A 103 4.43 -0.76 23.20
CA MET A 103 3.10 -1.25 23.57
C MET A 103 2.75 -0.88 25.02
N SER A 104 1.45 -0.75 25.29
CA SER A 104 0.90 -0.52 26.63
C SER A 104 0.83 -1.81 27.48
N GLU A 105 0.24 -1.71 28.68
CA GLU A 105 -0.16 -2.86 29.51
C GLU A 105 0.97 -3.79 29.99
N GLY A 106 2.19 -3.27 30.10
CA GLY A 106 3.32 -4.02 30.70
C GLY A 106 4.27 -4.65 29.67
N HIS A 107 4.09 -4.35 28.39
CA HIS A 107 4.98 -4.78 27.30
C HIS A 107 5.68 -3.60 26.59
N PRO A 108 6.27 -2.62 27.31
CA PRO A 108 6.84 -1.41 26.68
C PRO A 108 8.03 -1.72 25.76
N ASP A 109 8.66 -2.88 25.93
CA ASP A 109 9.74 -3.42 25.10
C ASP A 109 9.27 -4.16 23.84
N TRP A 110 7.95 -4.19 23.62
CA TRP A 110 7.33 -4.66 22.40
C TRP A 110 6.81 -3.49 21.56
N SER A 111 6.74 -3.67 20.25
CA SER A 111 6.20 -2.67 19.32
C SER A 111 5.16 -3.29 18.39
N TYR A 112 4.17 -2.50 17.98
CA TYR A 112 3.12 -2.89 17.03
C TYR A 112 2.98 -1.87 15.91
N PHE A 113 2.97 -2.36 14.67
CA PHE A 113 2.72 -1.52 13.50
C PHE A 113 1.81 -2.25 12.52
N ALA A 114 0.86 -1.54 11.93
CA ALA A 114 -0.11 -2.12 11.02
C ALA A 114 -0.58 -1.15 9.96
N VAL A 115 -0.78 -1.64 8.74
CA VAL A 115 -1.52 -0.97 7.67
C VAL A 115 -2.80 -1.76 7.42
N PHE A 116 -3.90 -1.04 7.30
CA PHE A 116 -5.22 -1.57 7.00
C PHE A 116 -5.72 -0.92 5.72
N ASP A 117 -5.80 -1.71 4.66
CA ASP A 117 -6.40 -1.28 3.39
C ASP A 117 -7.89 -1.59 3.48
N GLY A 118 -8.72 -0.55 3.53
CA GLY A 118 -10.17 -0.66 3.64
C GLY A 118 -10.81 -0.72 2.26
N HIS A 119 -11.91 -1.46 2.12
CA HIS A 119 -12.68 -1.48 0.89
C HIS A 119 -14.19 -1.45 1.16
N ALA A 120 -14.93 -0.80 0.26
CA ALA A 120 -16.39 -0.65 0.34
C ALA A 120 -16.87 0.07 1.62
N GLY A 121 -16.08 1.05 2.08
CA GLY A 121 -16.26 1.81 3.31
C GLY A 121 -15.02 1.75 4.20
N THR A 122 -15.00 2.60 5.22
CA THR A 122 -13.83 2.77 6.12
C THR A 122 -14.05 2.15 7.50
N THR A 123 -15.27 1.72 7.80
CA THR A 123 -15.70 1.34 9.16
C THR A 123 -14.85 0.20 9.73
N VAL A 124 -14.67 -0.90 8.99
CA VAL A 124 -13.89 -2.06 9.45
C VAL A 124 -12.42 -1.69 9.63
N ALA A 125 -11.83 -0.98 8.67
CA ALA A 125 -10.41 -0.58 8.73
C ALA A 125 -10.15 0.30 9.97
N GLN A 126 -10.99 1.32 10.20
CA GLN A 126 -10.90 2.24 11.35
C GLN A 126 -11.09 1.52 12.70
N TYR A 127 -12.02 0.57 12.77
CA TYR A 127 -12.21 -0.23 13.97
C TYR A 127 -10.98 -1.09 14.26
N CYS A 128 -10.43 -1.75 13.22
CA CYS A 128 -9.23 -2.58 13.35
C CYS A 128 -8.00 -1.77 13.78
N SER A 129 -7.80 -0.56 13.24
CA SER A 129 -6.66 0.29 13.62
C SER A 129 -6.66 0.71 15.08
N THR A 130 -7.82 0.66 15.73
CA THR A 130 -7.97 1.04 17.13
C THR A 130 -7.97 -0.17 18.06
N HIS A 131 -8.56 -1.30 17.62
CA HIS A 131 -8.92 -2.40 18.53
C HIS A 131 -8.28 -3.75 18.23
N LEU A 132 -7.60 -3.93 17.08
CA LEU A 132 -7.01 -5.23 16.73
C LEU A 132 -5.95 -5.65 17.76
N LEU A 133 -5.06 -4.74 18.15
CA LEU A 133 -4.04 -5.03 19.15
C LEU A 133 -4.66 -5.42 20.49
N ASP A 134 -5.70 -4.71 20.94
CA ASP A 134 -6.39 -5.02 22.20
C ASP A 134 -6.97 -6.45 22.19
N HIS A 135 -7.54 -6.88 21.07
CA HIS A 135 -8.06 -8.25 20.93
C HIS A 135 -6.95 -9.30 20.95
N ILE A 136 -5.77 -9.00 20.39
CA ILE A 136 -4.60 -9.88 20.45
C ILE A 136 -4.08 -9.95 21.89
N LEU A 137 -3.93 -8.81 22.58
CA LEU A 137 -3.45 -8.76 23.97
C LEU A 137 -4.43 -9.45 24.94
N ALA A 138 -5.74 -9.32 24.73
CA ALA A 138 -6.77 -9.94 25.54
C ALA A 138 -6.74 -11.48 25.53
N THR A 139 -6.04 -12.10 24.58
CA THR A 139 -5.81 -13.56 24.58
C THR A 139 -4.88 -14.02 25.70
N GLY A 140 -4.07 -13.11 26.26
CA GLY A 140 -3.06 -13.43 27.26
C GLY A 140 -1.85 -14.21 26.72
N ALA A 141 -1.70 -14.28 25.40
CA ALA A 141 -0.60 -15.01 24.75
C ALA A 141 0.73 -14.22 24.74
N ILE A 142 0.66 -12.89 24.72
CA ILE A 142 1.83 -12.03 24.85
C ILE A 142 2.13 -11.89 26.35
N THR A 143 3.22 -12.50 26.79
CA THR A 143 3.65 -12.49 28.19
C THR A 143 5.12 -12.10 28.32
N ALA A 144 5.59 -11.88 29.55
CA ALA A 144 7.01 -11.59 29.80
C ALA A 144 7.93 -12.78 29.43
N GLU A 145 7.42 -14.02 29.49
CA GLU A 145 8.12 -15.22 29.05
C GLU A 145 7.64 -15.56 27.63
N GLU A 146 8.34 -15.03 26.64
CA GLU A 146 7.97 -15.17 25.23
C GLU A 146 7.96 -16.64 24.79
N ASN A 147 6.80 -17.11 24.34
CA ASN A 147 6.63 -18.41 23.69
C ASN A 147 6.06 -18.20 22.29
N VAL A 148 6.89 -18.46 21.27
CA VAL A 148 6.57 -18.20 19.85
C VAL A 148 5.23 -18.82 19.42
N GLU A 149 4.98 -20.08 19.77
CA GLU A 149 3.75 -20.77 19.34
C GLU A 149 2.51 -20.22 20.08
N GLN A 150 2.63 -19.83 21.35
CA GLN A 150 1.55 -19.16 22.06
C GLN A 150 1.25 -17.79 21.44
N VAL A 151 2.27 -16.99 21.13
CA VAL A 151 2.11 -15.68 20.49
C VAL A 151 1.41 -15.82 19.13
N LYS A 152 1.83 -16.79 18.30
CA LYS A 152 1.20 -17.06 17.00
C LYS A 152 -0.27 -17.44 17.16
N GLU A 153 -0.60 -18.33 18.10
CA GLU A 153 -2.00 -18.71 18.35
C GLU A 153 -2.82 -17.54 18.90
N GLY A 154 -2.24 -16.72 19.80
CA GLY A 154 -2.91 -15.54 20.34
C GLY A 154 -3.19 -14.47 19.27
N ILE A 155 -2.27 -14.27 18.33
CA ILE A 155 -2.52 -13.40 17.17
C ILE A 155 -3.68 -13.94 16.35
N ARG A 156 -3.66 -15.24 16.02
CA ARG A 156 -4.74 -15.91 15.28
C ARG A 156 -6.08 -15.75 16.00
N ASP A 157 -6.14 -16.08 17.29
CA ASP A 157 -7.34 -15.97 18.11
C ASP A 157 -7.84 -14.53 18.22
N GLY A 158 -6.94 -13.54 18.32
CA GLY A 158 -7.26 -12.12 18.32
C GLY A 158 -7.97 -11.68 17.03
N PHE A 159 -7.47 -12.10 15.87
CA PHE A 159 -8.10 -11.84 14.56
C PHE A 159 -9.49 -12.48 14.48
N LEU A 160 -9.63 -13.74 14.89
CA LEU A 160 -10.92 -14.42 14.87
C LEU A 160 -11.91 -13.79 15.86
N ALA A 161 -11.42 -13.32 17.01
CA ALA A 161 -12.23 -12.66 18.03
C ALA A 161 -12.74 -11.29 17.57
N ILE A 162 -11.88 -10.42 17.02
CA ILE A 162 -12.30 -9.09 16.55
C ILE A 162 -13.27 -9.21 15.37
N ASP A 163 -13.07 -10.15 14.45
CA ASP A 163 -13.97 -10.35 13.32
C ASP A 163 -15.38 -10.79 13.78
N ARG A 164 -15.46 -11.72 14.75
CA ARG A 164 -16.75 -12.09 15.38
C ARG A 164 -17.37 -10.93 16.14
N HIS A 165 -16.55 -10.12 16.82
CA HIS A 165 -17.03 -8.97 17.57
C HIS A 165 -17.64 -7.93 16.64
N MET A 166 -16.94 -7.56 15.58
CA MET A 166 -17.42 -6.62 14.57
C MET A 166 -18.66 -7.15 13.84
N HIS A 167 -18.77 -8.45 13.58
CA HIS A 167 -19.98 -9.02 12.99
C HIS A 167 -21.21 -8.82 13.88
N ASN A 168 -21.07 -8.94 15.20
CA ASN A 168 -22.18 -8.67 16.11
C ASN A 168 -22.53 -7.16 16.13
N LEU A 169 -21.51 -6.30 16.15
CA LEU A 169 -21.71 -4.84 16.11
C LEU A 169 -22.40 -4.40 14.82
N SER A 170 -22.01 -4.95 13.67
CA SER A 170 -22.55 -4.57 12.36
C SER A 170 -24.06 -4.83 12.28
N GLN A 171 -24.55 -5.90 12.91
CA GLN A 171 -25.99 -6.24 12.97
C GLN A 171 -26.78 -5.31 13.90
N SER A 172 -26.16 -4.80 14.97
CA SER A 172 -26.84 -3.91 15.93
C SER A 172 -26.75 -2.43 15.57
N GLU A 173 -25.67 -2.02 14.90
CA GLU A 173 -25.35 -0.61 14.64
C GLU A 173 -25.48 -0.21 13.16
N GLY A 174 -25.80 -1.16 12.28
CA GLY A 174 -26.03 -0.88 10.85
C GLY A 174 -24.77 -0.40 10.13
N TRP A 175 -23.63 -1.07 10.37
CA TRP A 175 -22.37 -0.76 9.69
C TRP A 175 -22.50 -0.91 8.17
N ASP A 176 -21.62 -0.23 7.43
CA ASP A 176 -21.48 -0.45 6.01
C ASP A 176 -21.01 -1.89 5.69
N ARG A 177 -20.92 -2.22 4.40
CA ARG A 177 -20.46 -3.54 3.94
C ARG A 177 -18.95 -3.61 3.78
N SER A 178 -18.20 -2.77 4.51
CA SER A 178 -16.76 -2.72 4.35
C SER A 178 -16.07 -4.00 4.80
N GLY A 179 -14.89 -4.19 4.24
CA GLY A 179 -13.88 -5.09 4.77
C GLY A 179 -12.56 -4.37 4.87
N SER A 180 -11.56 -5.04 5.42
CA SER A 180 -10.21 -4.52 5.42
C SER A 180 -9.17 -5.64 5.45
N THR A 181 -8.08 -5.40 4.71
CA THR A 181 -6.85 -6.16 4.90
C THR A 181 -6.16 -5.73 6.20
N ALA A 182 -5.22 -6.55 6.67
CA ALA A 182 -4.33 -6.19 7.75
C ALA A 182 -2.95 -6.79 7.48
N ALA A 183 -1.99 -5.95 7.15
CA ALA A 183 -0.57 -6.29 7.23
C ALA A 183 -0.02 -5.64 8.50
N SER A 184 0.48 -6.45 9.43
CA SER A 184 1.01 -5.94 10.68
C SER A 184 2.25 -6.69 11.14
N VAL A 185 3.00 -6.04 12.02
CA VAL A 185 4.16 -6.60 12.69
C VAL A 185 4.07 -6.39 14.19
N ILE A 186 4.43 -7.43 14.94
CA ILE A 186 4.72 -7.34 16.36
C ILE A 186 6.21 -7.59 16.54
N ILE A 187 6.93 -6.66 17.16
CA ILE A 187 8.37 -6.75 17.41
C ILE A 187 8.57 -6.93 18.89
N SER A 188 9.12 -8.07 19.32
CA SER A 188 9.54 -8.32 20.69
C SER A 188 11.03 -8.02 20.87
N PRO A 189 11.59 -8.16 22.08
CA PRO A 189 13.04 -8.10 22.26
C PRO A 189 13.82 -9.11 21.41
N ASN A 190 13.26 -10.29 21.13
CA ASN A 190 13.97 -11.39 20.49
C ASN A 190 13.49 -11.68 19.07
N ASN A 191 12.22 -11.44 18.75
CA ASN A 191 11.60 -11.91 17.51
C ASN A 191 10.80 -10.81 16.81
N ILE A 192 10.57 -11.00 15.51
CA ILE A 192 9.66 -10.22 14.68
C ILE A 192 8.56 -11.18 14.21
N TYR A 193 7.32 -10.87 14.56
CA TYR A 193 6.13 -11.59 14.11
C TYR A 193 5.52 -10.82 12.95
N PHE A 194 5.53 -11.40 11.75
CA PHE A 194 4.87 -10.87 10.56
C PHE A 194 3.48 -11.46 10.45
N ILE A 195 2.49 -10.61 10.29
CA ILE A 195 1.08 -10.96 10.35
C ILE A 195 0.43 -10.44 9.06
N ASN A 196 -0.18 -11.32 8.27
CA ASN A 196 -0.87 -10.92 7.06
C ASN A 196 -2.27 -11.52 6.94
N CYS A 197 -3.24 -10.69 6.58
CA CYS A 197 -4.60 -11.06 6.21
C CYS A 197 -5.06 -10.14 5.08
N GLY A 198 -5.01 -10.64 3.83
CA GLY A 198 -5.23 -9.83 2.62
C GLY A 198 -3.98 -9.69 1.76
N ASP A 199 -3.94 -8.64 0.94
CA ASP A 199 -2.91 -8.37 -0.07
C ASP A 199 -2.13 -7.07 0.16
N SER A 200 -2.33 -6.40 1.29
CA SER A 200 -1.25 -5.62 1.91
C SER A 200 -0.04 -6.53 2.17
N ARG A 201 1.17 -5.96 2.21
CA ARG A 201 2.40 -6.74 2.33
C ARG A 201 3.41 -6.08 3.25
N THR A 202 4.19 -6.94 3.90
CA THR A 202 5.34 -6.55 4.71
C THR A 202 6.60 -7.25 4.20
N PHE A 203 7.75 -6.57 4.23
CA PHE A 203 9.07 -7.22 4.07
C PHE A 203 10.09 -6.76 5.12
N LEU A 204 11.13 -7.58 5.33
CA LEU A 204 12.31 -7.26 6.13
C LEU A 204 13.57 -7.18 5.26
N CYS A 205 14.30 -6.08 5.39
CA CYS A 205 15.64 -5.91 4.85
C CYS A 205 16.69 -6.26 5.92
N ARG A 206 17.60 -7.17 5.59
CA ARG A 206 18.76 -7.57 6.39
C ARG A 206 19.94 -7.78 5.46
N ASP A 207 21.12 -7.27 5.83
CA ASP A 207 22.33 -7.31 5.00
C ASP A 207 22.07 -6.86 3.55
N SER A 208 21.32 -5.77 3.41
CA SER A 208 20.99 -5.10 2.15
C SER A 208 20.13 -5.94 1.18
N GLN A 209 19.45 -6.97 1.68
CA GLN A 209 18.57 -7.84 0.89
C GLN A 209 17.22 -8.05 1.58
N VAL A 210 16.17 -8.29 0.78
CA VAL A 210 14.89 -8.77 1.29
C VAL A 210 15.06 -10.23 1.75
N VAL A 211 15.05 -10.45 3.06
CA VAL A 211 15.24 -11.80 3.64
C VAL A 211 13.93 -12.50 3.94
N PHE A 212 12.85 -11.74 4.07
CA PHE A 212 11.50 -12.24 4.30
C PHE A 212 10.47 -11.24 3.77
N HIS A 213 9.35 -11.74 3.27
CA HIS A 213 8.15 -10.97 3.02
C HIS A 213 6.91 -11.83 3.22
N THR A 214 5.78 -11.20 3.52
CA THR A 214 4.48 -11.89 3.59
C THR A 214 4.00 -12.27 2.19
N GLU A 215 3.18 -13.32 2.10
CA GLU A 215 2.51 -13.71 0.85
C GLU A 215 1.11 -13.10 0.78
N ASP A 216 0.75 -12.55 -0.37
CA ASP A 216 -0.56 -11.93 -0.59
C ASP A 216 -1.66 -13.00 -0.68
N HIS A 217 -2.79 -12.74 -0.02
CA HIS A 217 -3.96 -13.59 -0.07
C HIS A 217 -4.87 -13.26 -1.26
N LYS A 218 -4.48 -13.76 -2.44
CA LYS A 218 -5.25 -13.61 -3.67
C LYS A 218 -6.18 -14.80 -3.90
N PRO A 219 -7.43 -14.61 -4.39
CA PRO A 219 -8.38 -15.70 -4.68
C PRO A 219 -7.87 -16.77 -5.65
N CYS A 220 -6.90 -16.44 -6.50
CA CYS A 220 -6.30 -17.39 -7.44
C CYS A 220 -5.28 -18.34 -6.79
N ASN A 221 -4.82 -18.07 -5.57
CA ASN A 221 -3.87 -18.93 -4.86
C ASN A 221 -4.50 -20.31 -4.61
N PRO A 222 -3.75 -21.43 -4.74
CA PRO A 222 -4.34 -22.77 -4.74
C PRO A 222 -5.20 -23.09 -3.52
N ARG A 223 -4.69 -22.81 -2.30
CA ARG A 223 -5.42 -23.08 -1.04
C ARG A 223 -6.62 -22.16 -0.85
N GLU A 224 -6.49 -20.90 -1.26
CA GLU A 224 -7.56 -19.90 -1.18
C GLU A 224 -8.71 -20.26 -2.12
N LYS A 225 -8.37 -20.61 -3.38
CA LYS A 225 -9.32 -21.07 -4.38
C LYS A 225 -10.05 -22.33 -3.93
N GLU A 226 -9.33 -23.30 -3.39
CA GLU A 226 -9.92 -24.53 -2.86
C GLU A 226 -10.92 -24.22 -1.74
N ARG A 227 -10.55 -23.37 -0.76
CA ARG A 227 -11.48 -22.93 0.30
C ARG A 227 -12.72 -22.27 -0.28
N ILE A 228 -12.57 -21.32 -1.21
CA ILE A 228 -13.68 -20.60 -1.86
C ILE A 228 -14.64 -21.58 -2.56
N GLN A 229 -14.10 -22.54 -3.32
CA GLN A 229 -14.92 -23.54 -4.02
C GLN A 229 -15.62 -24.49 -3.04
N ASN A 230 -14.94 -24.88 -1.98
CA ASN A 230 -15.48 -25.71 -0.91
C ASN A 230 -16.61 -24.99 -0.13
N ALA A 231 -16.56 -23.66 -0.03
CA ALA A 231 -17.62 -22.83 0.50
C ALA A 231 -18.77 -22.55 -0.50
N GLY A 232 -18.74 -23.16 -1.70
CA GLY A 232 -19.78 -23.03 -2.73
C GLY A 232 -19.62 -21.83 -3.65
N GLY A 233 -18.50 -21.10 -3.56
CA GLY A 233 -18.18 -19.98 -4.43
C GLY A 233 -17.36 -20.35 -5.66
N SER A 234 -16.93 -19.32 -6.38
CA SER A 234 -16.09 -19.42 -7.57
C SER A 234 -15.01 -18.34 -7.58
N VAL A 235 -13.96 -18.56 -8.38
CA VAL A 235 -12.91 -17.57 -8.63
C VAL A 235 -12.95 -17.21 -10.11
N THR A 236 -13.34 -15.97 -10.40
CA THR A 236 -13.53 -15.43 -11.75
C THR A 236 -12.72 -14.16 -11.88
N LEU A 237 -11.83 -14.08 -12.89
CA LEU A 237 -10.94 -12.92 -13.10
C LEU A 237 -10.18 -12.50 -11.83
N GLN A 238 -9.63 -13.49 -11.11
CA GLN A 238 -8.91 -13.32 -9.83
C GLN A 238 -9.77 -12.78 -8.68
N ARG A 239 -11.10 -12.79 -8.81
CA ARG A 239 -12.03 -12.30 -7.79
C ARG A 239 -12.96 -13.39 -7.25
N VAL A 240 -13.27 -13.33 -5.95
CA VAL A 240 -14.29 -14.17 -5.31
C VAL A 240 -15.65 -13.82 -5.90
N ASN A 241 -16.29 -14.79 -6.55
CA ASN A 241 -17.56 -14.63 -7.28
C ASN A 241 -17.55 -13.48 -8.30
N GLY A 242 -16.38 -13.11 -8.82
CA GLY A 242 -16.22 -11.98 -9.75
C GLY A 242 -16.21 -10.59 -9.09
N SER A 243 -16.37 -10.51 -7.76
CA SER A 243 -16.51 -9.24 -7.03
C SER A 243 -15.24 -8.85 -6.26
N LEU A 244 -14.83 -9.65 -5.27
CA LEU A 244 -13.79 -9.25 -4.31
C LEU A 244 -12.40 -9.74 -4.73
N ALA A 245 -11.40 -8.85 -4.75
CA ALA A 245 -10.04 -9.16 -5.23
C ALA A 245 -9.13 -9.81 -4.19
N VAL A 246 -9.55 -9.84 -2.92
CA VAL A 246 -8.87 -10.50 -1.81
C VAL A 246 -9.58 -11.79 -1.41
N SER A 247 -8.83 -12.77 -0.94
CA SER A 247 -9.39 -14.00 -0.37
C SER A 247 -9.44 -13.98 1.14
N ARG A 248 -8.70 -13.09 1.80
CA ARG A 248 -8.73 -12.92 3.26
C ARG A 248 -8.89 -11.47 3.62
N ALA A 249 -9.73 -11.21 4.61
CA ALA A 249 -10.02 -9.89 5.15
C ALA A 249 -10.79 -10.00 6.46
N LEU A 250 -10.66 -8.99 7.31
CA LEU A 250 -11.61 -8.70 8.39
C LEU A 250 -12.84 -8.01 7.80
N GLY A 251 -14.02 -8.18 8.39
CA GLY A 251 -15.26 -7.64 7.81
C GLY A 251 -15.82 -8.50 6.69
N ASP A 252 -16.31 -7.91 5.60
CA ASP A 252 -16.86 -8.65 4.43
C ASP A 252 -17.92 -9.70 4.83
N PHE A 253 -18.77 -9.39 5.80
CA PHE A 253 -19.61 -10.40 6.44
C PHE A 253 -20.56 -11.12 5.49
N ALA A 254 -20.99 -10.47 4.40
CA ALA A 254 -21.78 -11.11 3.35
C ALA A 254 -21.08 -12.30 2.66
N PHE A 255 -19.75 -12.38 2.75
CA PHE A 255 -18.93 -13.51 2.25
C PHE A 255 -18.66 -14.56 3.33
N LYS A 256 -19.23 -14.40 4.53
CA LYS A 256 -18.97 -15.22 5.74
C LYS A 256 -20.23 -15.88 6.31
N GLU A 257 -21.27 -16.02 5.50
CA GLU A 257 -22.59 -16.56 5.90
C GLU A 257 -22.85 -18.01 5.42
N VAL A 258 -21.81 -18.75 5.01
CA VAL A 258 -21.98 -20.14 4.56
C VAL A 258 -22.22 -21.06 5.76
N GLU A 259 -23.45 -21.56 5.90
CA GLU A 259 -23.93 -22.30 7.07
C GLU A 259 -23.11 -23.56 7.41
N TRP A 260 -22.58 -24.27 6.41
CA TRP A 260 -21.84 -25.53 6.59
C TRP A 260 -20.33 -25.34 6.74
N ARG A 261 -19.85 -24.11 6.91
CA ARG A 261 -18.43 -23.76 7.00
C ARG A 261 -18.14 -23.07 8.32
N THR A 262 -16.98 -23.38 8.90
CA THR A 262 -16.48 -22.63 10.05
C THR A 262 -15.99 -21.25 9.64
N GLN A 263 -15.67 -20.37 10.60
CA GLN A 263 -15.26 -18.99 10.34
C GLN A 263 -14.09 -18.89 9.35
N THR A 264 -13.12 -19.81 9.42
CA THR A 264 -11.92 -19.79 8.57
C THR A 264 -12.10 -20.53 7.24
N GLU A 265 -13.24 -21.20 7.04
CA GLU A 265 -13.57 -21.93 5.82
C GLU A 265 -14.64 -21.22 4.97
N GLN A 266 -14.92 -19.95 5.27
CA GLN A 266 -15.83 -19.09 4.51
C GLN A 266 -15.25 -18.70 3.14
N LEU A 267 -16.02 -18.02 2.29
CA LEU A 267 -15.54 -17.50 1.00
C LEU A 267 -14.35 -16.55 1.23
N VAL A 268 -14.48 -15.66 2.21
CA VAL A 268 -13.42 -14.77 2.70
C VAL A 268 -13.07 -15.18 4.11
N SER A 269 -11.79 -15.50 4.36
CA SER A 269 -11.34 -15.91 5.70
C SER A 269 -10.76 -14.73 6.48
N PRO A 270 -11.05 -14.58 7.78
CA PRO A 270 -10.37 -13.63 8.66
C PRO A 270 -9.06 -14.18 9.25
N GLU A 271 -8.70 -15.44 8.95
CA GLU A 271 -7.53 -16.11 9.54
C GLU A 271 -6.22 -15.51 9.02
N PRO A 272 -5.39 -14.92 9.90
CA PRO A 272 -4.10 -14.36 9.49
C PRO A 272 -3.10 -15.50 9.26
N GLU A 273 -2.12 -15.26 8.40
CA GLU A 273 -0.87 -15.99 8.44
C GLU A 273 0.12 -15.28 9.36
N VAL A 274 0.76 -16.04 10.24
CA VAL A 274 1.72 -15.52 11.22
C VAL A 274 3.06 -16.23 11.05
N TYR A 275 4.08 -15.46 10.72
CA TYR A 275 5.46 -15.91 10.59
C TYR A 275 6.30 -15.30 11.70
N GLU A 276 7.28 -16.04 12.19
CA GLU A 276 8.22 -15.57 13.20
C GLU A 276 9.63 -15.62 12.62
N LEU A 277 10.40 -14.56 12.89
CA LEU A 277 11.83 -14.51 12.62
C LEU A 277 12.58 -13.94 13.84
N GLU A 278 13.63 -14.63 14.25
CA GLU A 278 14.57 -14.14 15.26
C GLU A 278 15.25 -12.85 14.76
N ARG A 279 15.30 -11.87 15.65
CA ARG A 279 15.95 -10.59 15.40
C ARG A 279 17.45 -10.78 15.25
N SER A 280 18.02 -9.94 14.39
CA SER A 280 19.45 -9.89 14.15
C SER A 280 19.98 -8.46 14.28
N PRO A 281 21.19 -8.26 14.81
CA PRO A 281 21.87 -6.96 14.73
C PRO A 281 22.10 -6.46 13.29
N GLN A 282 21.98 -7.34 12.29
CA GLN A 282 22.05 -7.03 10.86
C GLN A 282 20.70 -6.56 10.27
N ASP A 283 19.61 -6.60 11.05
CA ASP A 283 18.33 -6.05 10.60
C ASP A 283 18.49 -4.56 10.31
N GLU A 284 18.16 -4.16 9.09
CA GLU A 284 18.29 -2.76 8.65
C GLU A 284 16.97 -2.02 8.87
N PHE A 285 15.94 -2.43 8.14
CA PHE A 285 14.61 -1.84 8.21
C PHE A 285 13.56 -2.84 7.71
N LEU A 286 12.31 -2.57 8.03
CA LEU A 286 11.15 -3.28 7.49
C LEU A 286 10.16 -2.29 6.89
N VAL A 287 9.34 -2.75 5.96
CA VAL A 287 8.31 -1.95 5.30
C VAL A 287 6.97 -2.66 5.42
N VAL A 288 5.95 -1.95 5.87
CA VAL A 288 4.53 -2.38 5.83
C VAL A 288 3.79 -1.43 4.90
N ALA A 289 3.10 -1.93 3.88
CA ALA A 289 2.30 -1.08 2.98
C ALA A 289 1.09 -1.80 2.39
N CYS A 290 0.12 -1.03 1.88
CA CYS A 290 -1.01 -1.53 1.09
C CYS A 290 -0.64 -1.81 -0.37
N ASP A 291 -1.54 -2.42 -1.13
CA ASP A 291 -1.29 -2.82 -2.52
C ASP A 291 -1.10 -1.62 -3.46
N GLY A 292 -1.63 -0.45 -3.13
CA GLY A 292 -1.37 0.81 -3.84
C GLY A 292 0.12 1.16 -3.96
N VAL A 293 0.97 0.61 -3.08
CA VAL A 293 2.44 0.62 -3.22
C VAL A 293 2.92 -0.59 -4.02
N TRP A 294 2.54 -1.81 -3.62
CA TRP A 294 3.09 -3.06 -4.17
C TRP A 294 2.71 -3.34 -5.63
N ASP A 295 1.62 -2.78 -6.13
CA ASP A 295 1.23 -2.84 -7.53
C ASP A 295 2.14 -1.96 -8.42
N ALA A 296 2.80 -0.96 -7.83
CA ALA A 296 3.67 -0.02 -8.55
C ALA A 296 5.16 -0.38 -8.46
N ILE A 297 5.58 -1.10 -7.42
CA ILE A 297 7.00 -1.41 -7.17
C ILE A 297 7.19 -2.78 -6.52
N SER A 298 8.18 -3.54 -7.01
CA SER A 298 8.52 -4.84 -6.43
C SER A 298 9.25 -4.73 -5.09
N ASN A 299 9.31 -5.83 -4.34
CA ASN A 299 9.98 -5.91 -3.04
C ASN A 299 11.46 -5.49 -3.15
N GLU A 300 12.18 -6.03 -4.12
CA GLU A 300 13.61 -5.78 -4.32
C GLU A 300 13.88 -4.34 -4.77
N GLU A 301 13.04 -3.80 -5.66
CA GLU A 301 13.14 -2.40 -6.10
C GLU A 301 12.87 -1.43 -4.95
N LEU A 302 11.82 -1.66 -4.16
CA LEU A 302 11.50 -0.81 -3.02
C LEU A 302 12.56 -0.90 -1.93
N CYS A 303 13.06 -2.10 -1.64
CA CYS A 303 14.16 -2.31 -0.71
C CYS A 303 15.42 -1.53 -1.15
N ALA A 304 15.82 -1.64 -2.41
CA ALA A 304 16.97 -0.90 -2.93
C ALA A 304 16.74 0.62 -2.89
N PHE A 305 15.53 1.07 -3.22
CA PHE A 305 15.17 2.48 -3.21
C PHE A 305 15.21 3.06 -1.79
N VAL A 306 14.49 2.47 -0.84
CA VAL A 306 14.47 2.91 0.57
C VAL A 306 15.87 2.94 1.15
N ARG A 307 16.64 1.87 0.94
CA ARG A 307 18.03 1.78 1.43
C ARG A 307 18.90 2.91 0.87
N ASN A 308 18.76 3.24 -0.42
CA ASN A 308 19.48 4.36 -1.03
C ASN A 308 19.02 5.71 -0.48
N ARG A 309 17.72 5.92 -0.24
CA ARG A 309 17.18 7.15 0.34
C ARG A 309 17.61 7.38 1.77
N LEU A 310 17.70 6.33 2.60
CA LEU A 310 18.24 6.41 3.96
C LEU A 310 19.70 6.90 4.03
N GLN A 311 20.47 6.77 2.93
CA GLN A 311 21.85 7.26 2.86
C GLN A 311 21.98 8.75 2.48
N VAL A 312 20.88 9.38 2.08
CA VAL A 312 20.85 10.78 1.60
C VAL A 312 19.81 11.66 2.30
N CYS A 313 18.86 11.05 3.02
CA CYS A 313 17.83 11.74 3.79
C CYS A 313 17.95 11.41 5.27
N ASP A 314 17.93 12.44 6.12
CA ASP A 314 17.92 12.32 7.58
C ASP A 314 16.49 12.24 8.17
N ASP A 315 15.49 12.74 7.45
CA ASP A 315 14.06 12.63 7.82
C ASP A 315 13.42 11.38 7.20
N LEU A 316 12.98 10.44 8.04
CA LEU A 316 12.36 9.20 7.60
C LEU A 316 10.97 9.43 6.97
N ARG A 317 10.27 10.51 7.34
CA ARG A 317 9.01 10.90 6.68
C ARG A 317 9.27 11.28 5.23
N ASP A 318 10.37 11.97 4.95
CA ASP A 318 10.74 12.34 3.58
C ASP A 318 11.03 11.10 2.74
N VAL A 319 11.56 10.03 3.32
CA VAL A 319 11.72 8.74 2.64
C VAL A 319 10.35 8.11 2.34
N CYS A 320 9.43 8.07 3.31
CA CYS A 320 8.07 7.56 3.09
C CYS A 320 7.32 8.36 2.01
N THR A 321 7.43 9.69 2.01
CA THR A 321 6.78 10.54 1.01
C THR A 321 7.36 10.35 -0.39
N GLN A 322 8.68 10.17 -0.51
CA GLN A 322 9.35 9.83 -1.78
C GLN A 322 8.88 8.48 -2.33
N VAL A 323 8.62 7.48 -1.48
CA VAL A 323 8.04 6.20 -1.92
C VAL A 323 6.63 6.39 -2.49
N ILE A 324 5.78 7.16 -1.78
CA ILE A 324 4.42 7.45 -2.26
C ILE A 324 4.45 8.18 -3.60
N ASP A 325 5.27 9.21 -3.74
CA ASP A 325 5.38 9.97 -4.99
C ASP A 325 5.92 9.09 -6.12
N LEU A 326 6.90 8.24 -5.86
CA LEU A 326 7.40 7.25 -6.82
C LEU A 326 6.28 6.31 -7.29
N CYS A 327 5.47 5.76 -6.38
CA CYS A 327 4.39 4.84 -6.73
C CYS A 327 3.28 5.54 -7.54
N LEU A 328 2.92 6.77 -7.15
CA LEU A 328 2.01 7.61 -7.91
C LEU A 328 2.52 7.87 -9.34
N TYR A 329 3.79 8.22 -9.49
CA TYR A 329 4.39 8.51 -10.80
C TYR A 329 4.64 7.27 -11.65
N LYS A 330 4.79 6.09 -11.02
CA LYS A 330 4.77 4.78 -11.70
C LYS A 330 3.37 4.34 -12.12
N GLY A 331 2.33 5.07 -11.70
CA GLY A 331 0.96 4.90 -12.21
C GLY A 331 -0.02 4.28 -11.21
N SER A 332 0.32 4.22 -9.92
CA SER A 332 -0.66 3.82 -8.90
C SER A 332 -1.86 4.77 -8.91
N LEU A 333 -3.05 4.18 -8.99
CA LEU A 333 -4.33 4.89 -8.96
C LEU A 333 -5.05 4.73 -7.60
N ASP A 334 -4.37 4.13 -6.63
CA ASP A 334 -4.98 3.75 -5.36
C ASP A 334 -4.70 4.72 -4.21
N ASN A 335 -5.34 4.45 -3.07
CA ASN A 335 -4.83 4.89 -1.77
C ASN A 335 -3.45 4.27 -1.54
N MET A 336 -2.57 5.00 -0.88
CA MET A 336 -1.22 4.54 -0.58
C MET A 336 -0.89 4.84 0.86
N SER A 337 -0.58 3.81 1.63
CA SER A 337 -0.07 3.91 3.00
C SER A 337 1.16 3.05 3.16
N ILE A 338 2.19 3.62 3.79
CA ILE A 338 3.46 2.96 4.06
C ILE A 338 3.97 3.31 5.45
N ILE A 339 4.51 2.31 6.15
CA ILE A 339 5.27 2.45 7.39
C ILE A 339 6.67 1.90 7.11
N ILE A 340 7.71 2.70 7.35
CA ILE A 340 9.10 2.26 7.35
C ILE A 340 9.57 2.25 8.80
N ILE A 341 10.11 1.12 9.24
CA ILE A 341 10.60 0.93 10.60
C ILE A 341 12.07 0.56 10.52
N CYS A 342 12.93 1.39 11.11
CA CYS A 342 14.37 1.25 11.11
C CYS A 342 14.86 0.63 12.42
N PHE A 343 15.83 -0.27 12.30
CA PHE A 343 16.58 -0.85 13.40
C PHE A 343 17.98 -0.23 13.49
N SER A 344 18.79 -0.68 14.45
CA SER A 344 20.17 -0.21 14.60
C SER A 344 21.08 -0.49 13.40
N GLY A 345 20.74 -1.46 12.56
CA GLY A 345 21.47 -1.78 11.34
C GLY A 345 21.12 -0.89 10.14
N ALA A 346 20.12 -0.01 10.26
CA ALA A 346 19.67 0.84 9.14
C ALA A 346 20.83 1.67 8.57
N PRO A 347 20.91 1.82 7.23
CA PRO A 347 21.87 2.71 6.59
C PRO A 347 21.78 4.12 7.16
N GLN A 348 22.93 4.75 7.33
CA GLN A 348 23.03 6.12 7.81
C GLN A 348 23.38 7.04 6.64
N VAL A 349 23.07 8.32 6.80
CA VAL A 349 23.47 9.35 5.84
C VAL A 349 24.99 9.39 5.72
N THR A 350 25.51 9.37 4.48
CA THR A 350 26.95 9.43 4.21
C THR A 350 27.32 10.65 3.35
N PRO A 351 28.45 11.34 3.62
CA PRO A 351 28.90 12.45 2.79
C PRO A 351 29.09 12.07 1.31
N GLU A 352 29.53 10.84 1.05
CA GLU A 352 29.71 10.31 -0.29
C GLU A 352 28.38 10.20 -1.04
N ALA A 353 27.34 9.66 -0.39
CA ALA A 353 26.00 9.54 -1.01
C ALA A 353 25.36 10.91 -1.24
N LEU A 354 25.50 11.85 -0.31
CA LEU A 354 25.02 13.23 -0.47
C LEU A 354 25.68 13.94 -1.66
N GLN A 355 27.00 13.76 -1.82
CA GLN A 355 27.73 14.32 -2.96
C GLN A 355 27.26 13.69 -4.28
N GLN A 356 27.05 12.37 -4.31
CA GLN A 356 26.53 11.67 -5.49
C GLN A 356 25.12 12.15 -5.88
N GLU A 357 24.24 12.37 -4.89
CA GLU A 357 22.90 12.90 -5.12
C GLU A 357 22.95 14.33 -5.70
N ALA A 358 23.76 15.22 -5.11
CA ALA A 358 23.91 16.58 -5.59
C ALA A 358 24.51 16.65 -7.01
N ASP A 359 25.41 15.73 -7.36
CA ASP A 359 25.98 15.63 -8.70
C ASP A 359 24.97 15.05 -9.72
N LEU A 360 24.10 14.14 -9.29
CA LEU A 360 22.98 13.65 -10.10
C LEU A 360 21.98 14.77 -10.39
N GLU A 361 21.55 15.51 -9.37
CA GLU A 361 20.59 16.61 -9.52
C GLU A 361 21.10 17.67 -10.49
N ARG A 362 22.35 18.10 -10.34
CA ARG A 362 22.98 19.04 -11.28
C ARG A 362 23.02 18.50 -12.71
N ARG A 363 23.22 17.18 -12.88
CA ARG A 363 23.23 16.54 -14.20
C ARG A 363 21.84 16.52 -14.81
N LEU A 364 20.81 16.23 -14.01
CA LEU A 364 19.41 16.25 -14.45
C LEU A 364 18.97 17.67 -14.84
N ASP A 365 19.30 18.69 -14.05
CA ASP A 365 19.02 20.09 -14.36
C ASP A 365 19.58 20.50 -15.73
N LEU A 366 20.88 20.22 -15.96
CA LEU A 366 21.53 20.50 -17.24
C LEU A 366 20.86 19.74 -18.40
N LYS A 367 20.45 18.49 -18.17
CA LYS A 367 19.78 17.67 -19.19
C LYS A 367 18.39 18.19 -19.51
N VAL A 368 17.62 18.60 -18.51
CA VAL A 368 16.30 19.23 -18.71
C VAL A 368 16.45 20.52 -19.52
N ASP A 369 17.43 21.35 -19.20
CA ASP A 369 17.73 22.57 -19.95
C ASP A 369 18.09 22.28 -21.42
N GLU A 370 18.95 21.29 -21.68
CA GLU A 370 19.28 20.83 -23.04
C GLU A 370 18.03 20.39 -23.81
N ILE A 371 17.18 19.56 -23.20
CA ILE A 371 15.95 19.04 -23.81
C ILE A 371 15.00 20.20 -24.16
N ILE A 372 14.79 21.14 -23.22
CA ILE A 372 13.93 22.31 -23.43
C ILE A 372 14.45 23.17 -24.60
N GLN A 373 15.77 23.36 -24.71
CA GLN A 373 16.34 24.10 -25.83
C GLN A 373 16.11 23.39 -27.18
N VAL A 374 16.25 22.07 -27.23
CA VAL A 374 15.99 21.28 -28.44
C VAL A 374 14.53 21.38 -28.87
N ILE A 375 13.58 21.25 -27.93
CA ILE A 375 12.14 21.36 -28.22
C ILE A 375 11.81 22.76 -28.77
N ARG A 376 12.29 23.81 -28.11
CA ARG A 376 12.08 25.20 -28.55
C ARG A 376 12.70 25.49 -29.92
N SER A 377 13.84 24.87 -30.25
CA SER A 377 14.47 25.03 -31.57
C SER A 377 13.63 24.47 -32.72
N LYS A 378 12.73 23.52 -32.43
CA LYS A 378 11.76 22.96 -33.39
C LYS A 378 10.46 23.77 -33.48
N GLY A 379 10.32 24.84 -32.68
CA GLY A 379 9.10 25.64 -32.60
C GLY A 379 7.98 24.99 -31.79
N GLU A 380 8.30 24.01 -30.95
CA GLU A 380 7.36 23.33 -30.06
C GLU A 380 7.47 23.88 -28.63
N ASP A 381 6.39 23.79 -27.86
CA ASP A 381 6.39 24.13 -26.43
C ASP A 381 6.78 22.89 -25.60
N PRO A 382 7.67 23.04 -24.60
CA PRO A 382 8.09 21.92 -23.77
C PRO A 382 6.94 21.43 -22.89
N ASP A 383 6.57 20.17 -23.08
CA ASP A 383 5.68 19.41 -22.20
C ASP A 383 6.53 18.53 -21.28
N LEU A 384 6.20 18.52 -19.98
CA LEU A 384 6.92 17.73 -18.99
C LEU A 384 6.82 16.23 -19.30
N LEU A 385 5.72 15.74 -19.85
CA LEU A 385 5.62 14.33 -20.26
C LEU A 385 6.65 13.98 -21.34
N TYR A 386 6.87 14.89 -22.29
CA TYR A 386 7.89 14.71 -23.31
C TYR A 386 9.30 14.74 -22.71
N VAL A 387 9.58 15.68 -21.80
CA VAL A 387 10.87 15.76 -21.08
C VAL A 387 11.13 14.46 -20.31
N MET A 388 10.14 13.94 -19.59
CA MET A 388 10.27 12.68 -18.85
C MET A 388 10.48 11.47 -19.77
N LYS A 389 9.72 11.37 -20.87
CA LYS A 389 9.91 10.31 -21.88
C LYS A 389 11.32 10.36 -22.48
N PHE A 390 11.85 11.56 -22.71
CA PHE A 390 13.22 11.74 -23.20
C PHE A 390 14.26 11.32 -22.15
N LEU A 391 14.15 11.79 -20.91
CA LEU A 391 15.07 11.41 -19.83
C LEU A 391 15.04 9.91 -19.56
N ALA A 392 13.87 9.26 -19.63
CA ALA A 392 13.72 7.81 -19.48
C ALA A 392 14.36 7.02 -20.63
N SER A 393 14.50 7.62 -21.82
CA SER A 393 15.18 7.01 -22.96
C SER A 393 16.72 7.15 -22.90
N GLU A 394 17.21 8.03 -22.03
CA GLU A 394 18.64 8.28 -21.82
C GLU A 394 19.18 7.40 -20.68
N ASN A 395 20.42 6.95 -20.81
CA ASN A 395 21.10 6.22 -19.74
C ASN A 395 21.75 7.21 -18.77
N VAL A 396 20.97 7.79 -17.86
CA VAL A 396 21.47 8.73 -16.84
C VAL A 396 22.13 7.93 -15.70
N PRO A 397 23.46 8.03 -15.51
CA PRO A 397 24.14 7.28 -14.45
C PRO A 397 23.83 7.85 -13.07
N GLY A 398 23.76 6.97 -12.07
CA GLY A 398 23.60 7.34 -10.66
C GLY A 398 22.15 7.51 -10.20
N LEU A 399 21.16 7.19 -11.03
CA LEU A 399 19.75 7.20 -10.63
C LEU A 399 19.49 6.27 -9.42
N PRO A 400 18.54 6.62 -8.53
CA PRO A 400 18.19 5.76 -7.40
C PRO A 400 17.76 4.36 -7.87
N PRO A 401 18.30 3.28 -7.31
CA PRO A 401 17.92 1.92 -7.69
C PRO A 401 16.44 1.68 -7.35
N GLY A 402 15.71 0.94 -8.21
CA GLY A 402 14.26 0.72 -8.10
C GLY A 402 13.38 1.93 -8.48
N GLY A 403 13.83 3.13 -8.13
CA GLY A 403 13.15 4.40 -8.46
C GLY A 403 13.37 4.88 -9.89
N GLY A 404 14.62 4.78 -10.37
CA GLY A 404 15.00 5.31 -11.69
C GLY A 404 14.74 6.81 -11.81
N VAL A 405 14.54 7.27 -13.05
CA VAL A 405 14.22 8.69 -13.32
C VAL A 405 12.88 9.10 -12.69
N THR A 406 11.94 8.17 -12.54
CA THR A 406 10.61 8.45 -11.96
C THR A 406 10.68 8.89 -10.50
N SER A 407 11.77 8.58 -9.79
CA SER A 407 11.99 9.03 -8.41
C SER A 407 12.62 10.41 -8.28
N LYS A 408 12.94 11.08 -9.40
CA LYS A 408 13.57 12.40 -9.48
C LYS A 408 12.66 13.36 -10.24
#